data_AF-A0A5J4PV83-F1
#
_entry.id   AF-A0A5J4PV83-F1
#
_cell.length_a   1.000
_cell.length_b   1.000
_cell.length_c   1.000
_cell.angle_alpha   90.00
_cell.angle_beta   90.00
_cell.angle_gamma   90.00
#
_symmetry.space_group_name_H-M   'P 1'
#
loop_
_entity.id
_entity.type
_entity.pdbx_description
1 polymer ?
#
loop_
_entity_poly.entity_id
_entity_poly.type
_entity_poly.pdbx_seq_one_letter_code
_entity_poly.pdbx_strand_id
1 'polypeptide(L)'
;MEKINAVITGVGGYVPSYVLTNEEISKIVDTSDEWIMTRIGVKERRILNEEGLGSSYMARKAARQLLQRTNTNPDDIDLIIVATSTPDYLYPSVASILCDKLGLKNALAYDLQAACSGFLFAMETAASFIRSGRYKKIIVVGADKMSSLVDYTDRATCPIFGDGAAAFMIEPTTENYGIIDSYLRTDGKGLPFLHVKAGGSVCSPSYFTIENRMH
;
A
#
# COMPACT_ATOMS: atom_id res chain seq x y z
N MET A 1 -2.29 12.11 33.80
CA MET A 1 -3.03 11.85 32.55
C MET A 1 -3.27 10.36 32.45
N GLU A 2 -4.47 9.95 32.05
CA GLU A 2 -4.75 8.53 31.76
C GLU A 2 -3.83 8.04 30.64
N LYS A 3 -3.40 6.78 30.71
CA LYS A 3 -2.54 6.17 29.69
C LYS A 3 -3.39 5.97 28.43
N ILE A 4 -3.06 6.70 27.37
CA ILE A 4 -3.68 6.53 26.05
C ILE A 4 -2.91 5.44 25.30
N ASN A 5 -3.62 4.50 24.71
CA ASN A 5 -3.10 3.54 23.73
C ASN A 5 -3.84 3.67 22.40
N ALA A 6 -3.32 3.04 21.34
CA ALA A 6 -3.93 3.02 20.02
C ALA A 6 -4.56 1.66 19.73
N VAL A 7 -5.78 1.64 19.21
CA VAL A 7 -6.51 0.42 18.82
C VAL A 7 -7.00 0.52 17.37
N ILE A 8 -7.04 -0.64 16.69
CA ILE A 8 -7.70 -0.77 15.39
C ILE A 8 -9.21 -0.92 15.64
N THR A 9 -10.00 0.06 15.22
CA THR A 9 -11.47 0.06 15.42
C THR A 9 -12.25 -0.30 14.17
N GLY A 10 -11.58 -0.39 13.02
CA GLY A 10 -12.21 -0.78 11.76
C GLY A 10 -11.22 -1.17 10.70
N VAL A 11 -11.70 -1.99 9.76
CA VAL A 11 -10.92 -2.44 8.60
C VAL A 11 -11.76 -2.38 7.31
N GLY A 12 -11.13 -1.91 6.25
CA GLY A 12 -11.64 -1.91 4.88
C GLY A 12 -10.59 -2.44 3.91
N GLY A 13 -11.02 -2.95 2.77
CA GLY A 13 -10.14 -3.50 1.76
C GLY A 13 -10.72 -3.43 0.35
N TYR A 14 -9.83 -3.50 -0.62
CA TYR A 14 -10.18 -3.57 -2.03
C TYR A 14 -9.12 -4.36 -2.80
N VAL A 15 -9.60 -5.24 -3.68
CA VAL A 15 -8.79 -5.83 -4.75
C VAL A 15 -9.51 -5.65 -6.08
N PRO A 16 -8.79 -5.50 -7.19
CA PRO A 16 -9.38 -5.47 -8.53
C PRO A 16 -10.18 -6.75 -8.86
N SER A 17 -11.10 -6.63 -9.82
CA SER A 17 -11.95 -7.73 -10.26
C SER A 17 -11.26 -8.67 -11.24
N TYR A 18 -10.34 -8.18 -12.06
CA TYR A 18 -9.62 -9.03 -13.00
C TYR A 18 -8.66 -9.95 -12.25
N VAL A 19 -8.78 -11.23 -12.55
CA VAL A 19 -7.99 -12.32 -11.97
C VAL A 19 -6.98 -12.76 -13.02
N LEU A 20 -5.70 -12.61 -12.71
CA LEU A 20 -4.62 -13.17 -13.51
C LEU A 20 -4.25 -14.54 -12.94
N THR A 21 -4.53 -15.57 -13.73
CA THR A 21 -4.31 -16.96 -13.34
C THR A 21 -2.91 -17.45 -13.70
N ASN A 22 -2.46 -18.51 -13.03
CA ASN A 22 -1.22 -19.20 -13.41
C ASN A 22 -1.24 -19.74 -14.84
N GLU A 23 -2.42 -20.14 -15.34
CA GLU A 23 -2.58 -20.59 -16.72
C GLU A 23 -2.30 -19.44 -17.72
N GLU A 24 -2.82 -18.25 -17.45
CA GLU A 24 -2.52 -17.07 -18.29
C GLU A 24 -1.03 -16.71 -18.24
N ILE A 25 -0.39 -16.77 -17.07
CA ILE A 25 1.06 -16.52 -16.95
C ILE A 25 1.87 -17.55 -17.75
N SER A 26 1.45 -18.82 -17.75
CA SER A 26 2.13 -19.89 -18.53
C SER A 26 2.08 -19.67 -20.05
N LYS A 27 1.20 -18.79 -20.53
CA LYS A 27 1.13 -18.38 -21.95
C LYS A 27 2.11 -17.23 -22.26
N ILE A 28 2.68 -16.59 -21.23
CA ILE A 28 3.55 -15.42 -21.35
C ILE A 28 5.02 -15.80 -21.15
N VAL A 29 5.30 -16.67 -20.16
CA VAL A 29 6.65 -17.15 -19.83
C VAL A 29 6.67 -18.67 -19.67
N ASP A 30 7.84 -19.27 -19.86
CA ASP A 30 8.06 -20.70 -19.65
C ASP A 30 7.89 -21.07 -18.16
N THR A 31 6.66 -21.37 -17.76
CA THR A 31 6.28 -21.75 -16.40
C THR A 31 5.00 -22.60 -16.41
N SER A 32 4.59 -23.10 -15.25
CA SER A 32 3.36 -23.87 -15.07
C SER A 32 2.71 -23.58 -13.73
N ASP A 33 1.43 -23.93 -13.58
CA ASP A 33 0.74 -23.84 -12.29
C ASP A 33 1.44 -24.65 -11.20
N GLU A 34 1.91 -25.86 -11.53
CA GLU A 34 2.66 -26.71 -10.60
C GLU A 34 3.95 -26.05 -10.13
N TRP A 35 4.71 -25.43 -11.07
CA TRP A 35 5.94 -24.73 -10.74
C TRP A 35 5.68 -23.52 -9.83
N ILE A 36 4.68 -22.70 -10.18
CA ILE A 36 4.32 -21.49 -9.42
C ILE A 36 3.84 -21.88 -8.02
N MET A 37 2.94 -22.87 -7.91
CA MET A 37 2.41 -23.29 -6.61
C MET A 37 3.49 -23.89 -5.72
N THR A 38 4.43 -24.66 -6.28
CA THR A 38 5.49 -25.30 -5.49
C THR A 38 6.53 -24.31 -4.98
N ARG A 39 6.87 -23.27 -5.76
CA ARG A 39 7.93 -22.31 -5.40
C ARG A 39 7.43 -21.02 -4.77
N ILE A 40 6.26 -20.56 -5.18
CA ILE A 40 5.71 -19.24 -4.81
C ILE A 40 4.44 -19.40 -3.96
N GLY A 41 3.65 -20.45 -4.21
CA GLY A 41 2.42 -20.72 -3.45
C GLY A 41 1.24 -19.82 -3.82
N VAL A 42 1.30 -19.14 -4.96
CA VAL A 42 0.26 -18.22 -5.46
C VAL A 42 -0.53 -18.90 -6.57
N LYS A 43 -1.86 -18.98 -6.40
CA LYS A 43 -2.77 -19.60 -7.40
C LYS A 43 -3.31 -18.59 -8.40
N GLU A 44 -3.63 -17.40 -7.91
CA GLU A 44 -4.19 -16.30 -8.69
C GLU A 44 -3.74 -14.96 -8.11
N ARG A 45 -3.78 -13.93 -8.95
CA ARG A 45 -3.45 -12.55 -8.58
C ARG A 45 -4.56 -11.63 -9.05
N ARG A 46 -4.75 -10.51 -8.36
CA ARG A 46 -5.70 -9.45 -8.78
C ARG A 46 -4.93 -8.34 -9.47
N ILE A 47 -5.40 -7.86 -10.63
CA ILE A 47 -4.71 -6.82 -11.40
C ILE A 47 -5.64 -5.68 -11.76
N LEU A 48 -5.18 -4.45 -11.52
CA LEU A 48 -5.85 -3.23 -11.95
C LEU A 48 -5.43 -2.90 -13.40
N ASN A 49 -6.09 -3.54 -14.36
CA ASN A 49 -5.78 -3.40 -15.79
C ASN A 49 -6.48 -2.21 -16.48
N GLU A 50 -7.42 -1.55 -15.79
CA GLU A 50 -8.08 -0.34 -16.27
C GLU A 50 -7.08 0.81 -16.43
N GLU A 51 -7.07 1.45 -17.61
CA GLU A 51 -6.19 2.57 -17.92
C GLU A 51 -6.53 3.80 -17.07
N GLY A 52 -5.50 4.56 -16.70
CA GLY A 52 -5.64 5.78 -15.89
C GLY A 52 -5.93 5.55 -14.42
N LEU A 53 -5.99 4.29 -13.95
CA LEU A 53 -6.18 3.95 -12.54
C LEU A 53 -4.88 3.47 -11.88
N GLY A 54 -4.57 4.07 -10.73
CA GLY A 54 -3.37 3.77 -9.93
C GLY A 54 -3.70 3.33 -8.49
N SER A 55 -2.68 3.37 -7.63
CA SER A 55 -2.80 2.97 -6.21
C SER A 55 -3.83 3.81 -5.44
N SER A 56 -3.98 5.10 -5.78
CA SER A 56 -4.97 6.00 -5.18
C SER A 56 -6.41 5.52 -5.40
N TYR A 57 -6.70 4.91 -6.54
CA TYR A 57 -8.01 4.35 -6.82
C TYR A 57 -8.36 3.20 -5.86
N MET A 58 -7.41 2.30 -5.64
CA MET A 58 -7.57 1.16 -4.73
C MET A 58 -7.62 1.63 -3.28
N ALA A 59 -6.68 2.49 -2.89
CA ALA A 59 -6.62 3.12 -1.57
C ALA A 59 -7.95 3.81 -1.21
N ARG A 60 -8.50 4.61 -2.14
CA ARG A 60 -9.81 5.26 -1.99
C ARG A 60 -10.93 4.25 -1.78
N LYS A 61 -10.95 3.14 -2.53
CA LYS A 61 -11.98 2.10 -2.35
C LYS A 61 -11.89 1.41 -1.00
N ALA A 62 -10.67 1.07 -0.55
CA ALA A 62 -10.46 0.47 0.76
C ALA A 62 -10.87 1.42 1.90
N ALA A 63 -10.43 2.68 1.85
CA ALA A 63 -10.77 3.70 2.85
C ALA A 63 -12.27 4.05 2.84
N ARG A 64 -12.92 4.10 1.67
CA ARG A 64 -14.38 4.28 1.59
C ARG A 64 -15.14 3.13 2.23
N GLN A 65 -14.70 1.88 2.01
CA GLN A 65 -15.30 0.72 2.68
C GLN A 65 -15.12 0.81 4.20
N LEU A 66 -13.94 1.25 4.67
CA LEU A 66 -13.67 1.47 6.09
C LEU A 66 -14.64 2.50 6.70
N LEU A 67 -14.76 3.68 6.07
CA LEU A 67 -15.66 4.75 6.54
C LEU A 67 -17.12 4.28 6.59
N GLN A 68 -17.57 3.53 5.58
CA GLN A 68 -18.91 2.95 5.56
C GLN A 68 -19.13 1.93 6.69
N ARG A 69 -18.17 1.02 6.92
CA ARG A 69 -18.28 -0.02 7.97
C ARG A 69 -18.27 0.55 9.38
N THR A 70 -17.50 1.61 9.59
CA THR A 70 -17.39 2.29 10.91
C THR A 70 -18.45 3.36 11.11
N ASN A 71 -19.27 3.65 10.08
CA ASN A 71 -20.21 4.78 10.07
C ASN A 71 -19.55 6.11 10.50
N THR A 72 -18.31 6.32 10.05
CA THR A 72 -17.49 7.47 10.43
C THR A 72 -17.78 8.65 9.52
N ASN A 73 -17.97 9.83 10.11
CA ASN A 73 -18.02 11.08 9.36
C ASN A 73 -16.61 11.43 8.82
N PRO A 74 -16.43 11.65 7.50
CA PRO A 74 -15.16 12.08 6.90
C PRO A 74 -14.51 13.30 7.58
N ASP A 75 -15.31 14.24 8.09
CA ASP A 75 -14.81 15.45 8.75
C ASP A 75 -14.20 15.16 10.14
N ASP A 76 -14.40 13.97 10.72
CA ASP A 76 -13.78 13.55 11.99
C ASP A 76 -12.36 13.00 11.82
N ILE A 77 -11.89 12.79 10.59
CA ILE A 77 -10.56 12.23 10.35
C ILE A 77 -9.49 13.31 10.52
N ASP A 78 -8.54 13.05 11.43
CA ASP A 78 -7.47 14.00 11.74
C ASP A 78 -6.23 13.80 10.86
N LEU A 79 -5.98 12.57 10.44
CA LEU A 79 -4.79 12.19 9.67
C LEU A 79 -5.07 10.98 8.79
N ILE A 80 -4.54 11.01 7.57
CA ILE A 80 -4.40 9.84 6.70
C ILE A 80 -2.93 9.60 6.33
N ILE A 81 -2.48 8.36 6.51
CA ILE A 81 -1.15 7.89 6.14
C ILE A 81 -1.30 6.82 5.08
N VAL A 82 -0.70 7.00 3.90
CA VAL A 82 -0.70 5.97 2.85
C VAL A 82 0.69 5.37 2.70
N ALA A 83 0.82 4.09 3.01
CA ALA A 83 1.99 3.28 2.72
C ALA A 83 1.88 2.70 1.31
N THR A 84 2.76 3.12 0.40
CA THR A 84 2.80 2.64 -0.99
C THR A 84 4.23 2.72 -1.55
N SER A 85 4.55 1.81 -2.46
CA SER A 85 5.76 1.84 -3.30
C SER A 85 5.44 2.15 -4.76
N THR A 86 4.15 2.23 -5.11
CA THR A 86 3.65 2.47 -6.47
C THR A 86 2.69 3.66 -6.46
N PRO A 87 3.13 4.85 -6.00
CA PRO A 87 2.26 6.02 -5.99
C PRO A 87 1.85 6.39 -7.42
N ASP A 88 0.66 6.97 -7.57
CA ASP A 88 0.13 7.42 -8.86
C ASP A 88 1.06 8.44 -9.54
N TYR A 89 1.69 9.29 -8.73
CA TYR A 89 2.58 10.36 -9.15
C TYR A 89 3.74 10.51 -8.15
N LEU A 90 4.85 11.11 -8.60
CA LEU A 90 5.89 11.59 -7.68
C LEU A 90 5.36 12.70 -6.76
N TYR A 91 4.43 13.51 -7.27
CA TYR A 91 3.62 14.47 -6.54
C TYR A 91 2.34 14.77 -7.35
N PRO A 92 1.19 15.02 -6.69
CA PRO A 92 0.97 15.02 -5.23
C PRO A 92 0.96 13.60 -4.64
N SER A 93 0.95 13.50 -3.30
CA SER A 93 0.87 12.23 -2.59
C SER A 93 -0.48 11.52 -2.78
N VAL A 94 -0.49 10.19 -2.70
CA VAL A 94 -1.71 9.37 -2.73
C VAL A 94 -2.64 9.77 -1.59
N ALA A 95 -2.10 10.02 -0.40
CA ALA A 95 -2.85 10.50 0.75
C ALA A 95 -3.59 11.82 0.47
N SER A 96 -2.95 12.77 -0.23
CA SER A 96 -3.57 14.04 -0.60
C SER A 96 -4.71 13.86 -1.60
N ILE A 97 -4.54 12.96 -2.57
CA ILE A 97 -5.62 12.58 -3.50
C ILE A 97 -6.81 11.99 -2.72
N LEU A 98 -6.55 11.17 -1.71
CA LEU A 98 -7.61 10.59 -0.88
C LEU A 98 -8.39 11.64 -0.09
N CYS A 99 -7.75 12.72 0.40
CA CYS A 99 -8.47 13.79 1.09
C CYS A 99 -9.56 14.41 0.22
N ASP A 100 -9.24 14.78 -1.02
CA ASP A 100 -10.24 15.28 -1.98
C ASP A 100 -11.33 14.22 -2.26
N LYS A 101 -10.90 12.99 -2.61
CA LYS A 101 -11.83 11.95 -3.08
C LYS A 101 -12.73 11.35 -2.01
N LEU A 102 -12.37 11.49 -0.73
CA LEU A 102 -13.15 11.00 0.41
C LEU A 102 -13.79 12.14 1.22
N GLY A 103 -13.51 13.40 0.88
CA GLY A 103 -14.03 14.57 1.61
C GLY A 103 -13.41 14.76 3.00
N LEU A 104 -12.13 14.41 3.19
CA LEU A 104 -11.42 14.55 4.46
C LEU A 104 -10.90 15.98 4.63
N LYS A 105 -11.78 16.92 4.99
CA LYS A 105 -11.44 18.36 4.97
C LYS A 105 -10.45 18.77 6.07
N ASN A 106 -10.46 18.06 7.20
CA ASN A 106 -9.66 18.39 8.38
C ASN A 106 -8.38 17.55 8.47
N ALA A 107 -8.23 16.54 7.62
CA ALA A 107 -7.15 15.58 7.72
C ALA A 107 -5.82 16.15 7.25
N LEU A 108 -4.79 16.01 8.06
CA LEU A 108 -3.40 15.99 7.58
C LEU A 108 -3.22 14.76 6.66
N ALA A 109 -2.36 14.86 5.64
CA ALA A 109 -2.14 13.76 4.71
C ALA A 109 -0.68 13.67 4.25
N TYR A 110 -0.11 12.46 4.29
CA TYR A 110 1.18 12.18 3.68
C TYR A 110 1.33 10.70 3.32
N ASP A 111 2.23 10.43 2.38
CA ASP A 111 2.63 9.07 2.03
C ASP A 111 3.86 8.67 2.85
N LEU A 112 3.94 7.38 3.20
CA LEU A 112 5.07 6.78 3.90
C LEU A 112 5.66 5.68 3.00
N GLN A 113 6.92 5.85 2.62
CA GLN A 113 7.63 4.88 1.79
C GLN A 113 8.60 4.08 2.66
N ALA A 114 8.31 2.79 2.86
CA ALA A 114 9.25 1.83 3.45
C ALA A 114 9.07 0.43 2.83
N ALA A 115 8.86 0.38 1.51
CA ALA A 115 8.60 -0.85 0.75
C ALA A 115 7.49 -1.70 1.40
N CYS A 116 7.62 -3.04 1.37
CA CYS A 116 6.64 -3.97 1.92
C CYS A 116 6.42 -3.82 3.44
N SER A 117 7.37 -3.22 4.20
CA SER A 117 7.18 -2.96 5.63
C SER A 117 6.45 -1.64 5.91
N GLY A 118 6.15 -0.85 4.88
CA GLY A 118 5.51 0.46 4.98
C GLY A 118 4.25 0.47 5.84
N PHE A 119 3.40 -0.55 5.72
CA PHE A 119 2.16 -0.61 6.50
C PHE A 119 2.43 -0.72 8.02
N LEU A 120 3.43 -1.51 8.44
CA LEU A 120 3.81 -1.63 9.85
C LEU A 120 4.40 -0.32 10.40
N PHE A 121 5.23 0.34 9.59
CA PHE A 121 5.82 1.64 9.94
C PHE A 121 4.73 2.72 10.06
N ALA A 122 3.75 2.72 9.15
CA ALA A 122 2.61 3.63 9.18
C ALA A 122 1.70 3.37 10.39
N MET A 123 1.46 2.11 10.75
CA MET A 123 0.69 1.75 11.96
C MET A 123 1.38 2.22 13.24
N GLU A 124 2.69 2.01 13.39
CA GLU A 124 3.43 2.51 14.55
C GLU A 124 3.45 4.05 14.60
N THR A 125 3.62 4.69 13.44
CA THR A 125 3.55 6.15 13.33
C THR A 125 2.18 6.68 13.77
N ALA A 126 1.09 6.07 13.31
CA ALA A 126 -0.27 6.39 13.75
C ALA A 126 -0.46 6.14 15.25
N ALA A 127 0.02 5.01 15.77
CA ALA A 127 -0.07 4.68 17.20
C ALA A 127 0.64 5.73 18.05
N SER A 128 1.84 6.15 17.65
CA SER A 128 2.59 7.21 18.31
C SER A 128 1.85 8.56 18.31
N PHE A 129 1.17 8.91 17.21
CA PHE A 129 0.31 10.10 17.19
C PHE A 129 -0.88 10.00 18.15
N ILE A 130 -1.58 8.87 18.19
CA ILE A 130 -2.69 8.63 19.13
C ILE A 130 -2.19 8.70 20.58
N ARG A 131 -1.10 8.00 20.91
CA ARG A 131 -0.53 7.97 22.26
C ARG A 131 -0.05 9.35 22.74
N SER A 132 0.37 10.21 21.82
CA SER A 132 0.72 11.61 22.14
C SER A 132 -0.49 12.50 22.47
N GLY A 133 -1.71 12.04 22.17
CA GLY A 133 -2.94 12.82 22.30
C GLY A 133 -3.15 13.89 21.22
N ARG A 134 -2.25 13.97 20.22
CA ARG A 134 -2.29 14.98 19.16
C ARG A 134 -3.41 14.73 18.14
N TYR A 135 -3.70 13.47 17.86
CA TYR A 135 -4.77 13.05 16.95
C TYR A 135 -5.61 11.97 17.63
N LYS A 136 -6.86 11.83 17.20
CA LYS A 136 -7.85 10.90 17.76
C LYS A 136 -8.36 9.91 16.72
N LYS A 137 -8.38 10.25 15.44
CA LYS A 137 -8.91 9.37 14.41
C LYS A 137 -8.03 9.39 13.18
N ILE A 138 -7.29 8.31 12.97
CA ILE A 138 -6.27 8.20 11.93
C ILE A 138 -6.62 7.04 10.99
N ILE A 139 -6.57 7.29 9.68
CA ILE A 139 -6.66 6.23 8.67
C ILE A 139 -5.25 5.84 8.22
N VAL A 140 -4.90 4.57 8.35
CA VAL A 140 -3.68 4.00 7.77
C VAL A 140 -4.06 3.14 6.57
N VAL A 141 -3.50 3.43 5.39
CA VAL A 141 -3.78 2.69 4.16
C VAL A 141 -2.50 2.05 3.64
N GLY A 142 -2.54 0.77 3.29
CA GLY A 142 -1.54 0.13 2.43
C GLY A 142 -2.13 -0.06 1.06
N ALA A 143 -1.46 0.39 -0.01
CA ALA A 143 -1.97 0.22 -1.37
C ALA A 143 -0.84 0.11 -2.38
N ASP A 144 -0.87 -0.91 -3.23
CA ASP A 144 0.09 -1.03 -4.32
C ASP A 144 -0.53 -1.60 -5.59
N LYS A 145 -0.20 -0.97 -6.72
CA LYS A 145 -0.37 -1.47 -8.08
C LYS A 145 0.95 -2.05 -8.57
N MET A 146 1.45 -3.09 -7.91
CA MET A 146 2.74 -3.71 -8.25
C MET A 146 2.78 -4.21 -9.70
N SER A 147 1.63 -4.58 -10.28
CA SER A 147 1.52 -4.97 -11.68
C SER A 147 2.06 -3.93 -12.67
N SER A 148 2.14 -2.66 -12.28
CA SER A 148 2.71 -1.57 -13.08
C SER A 148 4.24 -1.57 -13.15
N LEU A 149 4.91 -2.30 -12.25
CA LEU A 149 6.37 -2.44 -12.15
C LEU A 149 6.87 -3.84 -12.56
N VAL A 150 5.98 -4.78 -12.85
CA VAL A 150 6.35 -6.17 -13.16
C VAL A 150 6.87 -6.28 -14.58
N ASP A 151 8.09 -6.80 -14.75
CA ASP A 151 8.53 -7.33 -16.05
C ASP A 151 7.88 -8.69 -16.27
N TYR A 152 6.85 -8.72 -17.11
CA TYR A 152 6.12 -9.95 -17.44
C TYR A 152 6.92 -10.96 -18.26
N THR A 153 8.14 -10.63 -18.69
CA THR A 153 9.06 -11.57 -19.33
C THR A 153 9.99 -12.26 -18.33
N ASP A 154 10.07 -11.77 -17.09
CA ASP A 154 10.84 -12.40 -16.02
C ASP A 154 10.00 -13.41 -15.23
N ARG A 155 10.22 -14.70 -15.51
CA ARG A 155 9.54 -15.80 -14.82
C ARG A 155 9.79 -15.85 -13.31
N ALA A 156 10.85 -15.22 -12.80
CA ALA A 156 11.18 -15.25 -11.38
C ALA A 156 10.28 -14.31 -10.57
N THR A 157 9.83 -13.20 -11.16
CA THR A 157 9.11 -12.13 -10.45
C THR A 157 7.66 -11.98 -10.90
N CYS A 158 7.36 -12.21 -12.18
CA CYS A 158 6.02 -12.00 -12.71
C CYS A 158 4.90 -12.85 -12.07
N PRO A 159 5.15 -14.04 -11.49
CA PRO A 159 4.11 -14.78 -10.78
C PRO A 159 3.92 -14.37 -9.31
N ILE A 160 4.72 -13.44 -8.78
CA ILE A 160 4.69 -13.06 -7.36
C ILE A 160 3.62 -11.99 -7.07
N PHE A 161 3.61 -10.93 -7.87
CA PHE A 161 3.00 -9.66 -7.44
C PHE A 161 1.55 -9.50 -7.84
N GLY A 162 0.67 -9.12 -6.92
CA GLY A 162 -0.70 -8.68 -7.24
C GLY A 162 -0.94 -7.23 -6.82
N ASP A 163 -2.12 -6.73 -7.14
CA ASP A 163 -2.57 -5.38 -6.80
C ASP A 163 -3.64 -5.42 -5.72
N GLY A 164 -3.62 -4.46 -4.81
CA GLY A 164 -4.63 -4.35 -3.76
C GLY A 164 -4.41 -3.21 -2.80
N ALA A 165 -5.41 -2.99 -1.95
CA ALA A 165 -5.33 -2.02 -0.87
C ALA A 165 -6.11 -2.48 0.38
N ALA A 166 -5.63 -2.05 1.55
CA ALA A 166 -6.28 -2.20 2.84
C ALA A 166 -6.21 -0.89 3.62
N ALA A 167 -7.25 -0.57 4.40
CA ALA A 167 -7.35 0.65 5.19
C ALA A 167 -7.81 0.31 6.62
N PHE A 168 -7.06 0.77 7.62
CA PHE A 168 -7.33 0.55 9.04
C PHE A 168 -7.66 1.88 9.71
N MET A 169 -8.68 1.88 10.57
CA MET A 169 -8.97 3.00 11.47
C MET A 169 -8.22 2.80 12.78
N ILE A 170 -7.45 3.80 13.20
CA ILE A 170 -6.69 3.81 14.45
C ILE A 170 -7.24 4.92 15.35
N GLU A 171 -7.69 4.55 16.54
CA GLU A 171 -8.33 5.45 17.53
C GLU A 171 -7.76 5.24 18.94
N PRO A 172 -7.91 6.21 19.86
CA PRO A 172 -7.46 6.09 21.24
C PRO A 172 -8.31 5.09 22.02
N THR A 173 -7.66 4.39 22.94
CA THR A 173 -8.30 3.66 24.03
C THR A 173 -7.54 3.91 25.33
N THR A 174 -8.24 3.89 26.46
CA THR A 174 -7.62 3.88 27.80
C THR A 174 -7.49 2.46 28.36
N GLU A 175 -7.99 1.47 27.62
CA GLU A 175 -7.88 0.06 27.97
C GLU A 175 -6.48 -0.50 27.66
N ASN A 176 -6.12 -1.59 28.32
CA ASN A 176 -4.81 -2.22 28.17
C ASN A 176 -4.77 -3.23 26.99
N TYR A 177 -5.28 -2.83 25.82
CA TYR A 177 -5.19 -3.57 24.56
C TYR A 177 -4.80 -2.65 23.40
N GLY A 178 -4.62 -3.23 22.21
CA GLY A 178 -4.36 -2.51 20.97
C GLY A 178 -2.93 -2.74 20.47
N ILE A 179 -2.32 -1.70 19.90
CA ILE A 179 -0.92 -1.71 19.45
C ILE A 179 -0.02 -1.56 20.68
N ILE A 180 0.31 -2.68 21.32
CA ILE A 180 1.03 -2.72 22.59
C ILE A 180 2.51 -2.35 22.44
N ASP A 181 3.16 -2.94 21.44
CA ASP A 181 4.61 -2.82 21.22
C ASP A 181 4.93 -2.98 19.74
N SER A 182 6.08 -2.45 19.33
CA SER A 182 6.59 -2.58 17.97
C SER A 182 8.12 -2.60 17.95
N TYR A 183 8.69 -3.40 17.05
CA TYR A 183 10.13 -3.50 16.87
C TYR A 183 10.47 -3.29 15.40
N LEU A 184 10.86 -2.06 15.05
CA LEU A 184 11.16 -1.65 13.68
C LEU A 184 12.66 -1.40 13.52
N ARG A 185 13.28 -2.00 12.49
CA ARG A 185 14.69 -1.84 12.15
C ARG A 185 14.88 -1.76 10.64
N THR A 186 15.98 -1.15 10.23
CA THR A 186 16.38 -1.01 8.83
C THR A 186 17.84 -1.43 8.67
N ASP A 187 18.12 -2.29 7.69
CA ASP A 187 19.47 -2.53 7.16
C ASP A 187 19.58 -1.95 5.75
N GLY A 188 20.32 -0.84 5.61
CA GLY A 188 20.47 -0.12 4.35
C GLY A 188 21.36 -0.81 3.32
N LYS A 189 22.02 -1.93 3.64
CA LYS A 189 22.86 -2.68 2.70
C LYS A 189 22.07 -3.38 1.59
N GLY A 190 20.74 -3.33 1.66
CA GLY A 190 19.79 -3.99 0.77
C GLY A 190 19.82 -3.57 -0.71
N LEU A 191 20.36 -2.39 -1.03
CA LEU A 191 20.26 -1.79 -2.37
C LEU A 191 20.66 -2.74 -3.52
N PRO A 192 21.79 -3.48 -3.47
CA PRO A 192 22.17 -4.39 -4.56
C PRO A 192 21.20 -5.56 -4.77
N PHE A 193 20.34 -5.87 -3.79
CA PHE A 193 19.47 -7.04 -3.80
C PHE A 193 18.04 -6.75 -4.28
N LEU A 194 17.53 -5.54 -4.05
CA LEU A 194 16.17 -5.16 -4.46
C LEU A 194 16.04 -3.65 -4.68
N HIS A 195 15.83 -3.24 -5.92
CA HIS A 195 15.47 -1.86 -6.30
C HIS A 195 14.88 -1.81 -7.72
N VAL A 196 14.14 -0.73 -8.01
CA VAL A 196 13.82 -0.32 -9.37
C VAL A 196 14.97 0.55 -9.89
N LYS A 197 15.52 0.22 -11.06
CA LYS A 197 16.80 0.78 -11.55
C LYS A 197 16.66 2.19 -12.12
N ALA A 198 15.50 2.51 -12.70
CA ALA A 198 15.21 3.79 -13.33
C ALA A 198 13.85 4.34 -12.88
N GLY A 199 13.55 5.57 -13.29
CA GLY A 199 12.33 6.29 -12.91
C GLY A 199 12.53 7.23 -11.72
N GLY A 200 13.56 6.99 -10.92
CA GLY A 200 14.02 7.89 -9.86
C GLY A 200 14.99 8.98 -10.34
N SER A 201 15.47 9.79 -9.39
CA SER A 201 16.41 10.89 -9.67
C SER A 201 17.82 10.43 -10.05
N VAL A 202 18.24 9.24 -9.58
CA VAL A 202 19.54 8.65 -9.94
C VAL A 202 19.60 8.24 -11.42
N CYS A 203 18.48 7.80 -11.98
CA CYS A 203 18.36 7.37 -13.36
C CYS A 203 16.97 7.75 -13.89
N SER A 204 16.86 8.96 -14.44
CA SER A 204 15.60 9.49 -14.93
C SER A 204 15.06 8.72 -16.15
N PRO A 205 13.74 8.75 -16.39
CA PRO A 205 13.15 8.19 -17.60
C PRO A 205 13.79 8.72 -18.88
N SER A 206 14.13 7.80 -19.79
CA SER A 206 14.72 8.08 -21.10
C SER A 206 14.46 6.90 -22.04
N TYR A 207 14.69 7.07 -23.34
CA TYR A 207 14.62 5.95 -24.29
C TYR A 207 15.54 4.79 -23.88
N PHE A 208 16.75 5.10 -23.39
CA PHE A 208 17.69 4.09 -22.90
C PHE A 208 17.10 3.23 -21.77
N THR A 209 16.43 3.84 -20.78
CA THR A 209 15.89 3.09 -19.64
C THR A 209 14.67 2.25 -20.01
N ILE A 210 13.91 2.67 -21.03
CA ILE A 210 12.80 1.89 -21.61
C ILE A 210 13.35 0.70 -22.40
N GLU A 211 14.29 0.92 -23.32
CA GLU A 211 14.90 -0.13 -24.15
C GLU A 211 15.57 -1.22 -23.29
N ASN A 212 16.13 -0.84 -22.14
CA ASN A 212 16.80 -1.76 -21.21
C ASN A 212 15.89 -2.25 -20.06
N ARG A 213 14.58 -1.95 -20.09
CA ARG A 213 13.59 -2.42 -19.09
C ARG A 213 14.02 -2.17 -17.64
N MET A 214 14.39 -0.92 -17.35
CA MET A 214 14.95 -0.53 -16.04
C MET A 214 13.90 0.02 -15.07
N HIS A 215 12.66 0.22 -15.52
CA HIS A 215 11.53 0.75 -14.75
C HIS A 215 10.68 -0.36 -14.16
#